data_AF-A0A5C1AMH3-F1
#
_entry.id   AF-A0A5C1AMH3-F1
#
_cell.length_a   1.000
_cell.length_b   1.000
_cell.length_c   1.000
_cell.angle_alpha   90.00
_cell.angle_beta   90.00
_cell.angle_gamma   90.00
#
_symmetry.space_group_name_H-M   'P 1'
#
loop_
_entity.id
_entity.type
_entity.pdbx_description
1 polymer ?
#
loop_
_entity_poly.entity_id
_entity_poly.type
_entity_poly.pdbx_seq_one_letter_code
_entity_poly.pdbx_strand_id
1 'polypeptide(L)'
;MPRRVLNFVLFAVGLSLSGCTGAWDKMSSRKFRDHPYDVMFDRRDPLTVMRTSPEGDDRAGAMKKLKEPAANGRSADEQEEALKLLTDAAINDPSPVVRVAAIDALGRFQDVRAVKSLTAAYYQSGGTSAPKTDAPLTGLQLTSGGRELGSMDRSASLSGPSGFAPDVASVIRSRAVEALANTGKPEAVGLLTQVAAGTEKTGGGDRDTRLAAVRGLKQLRTPESVAALSGVLTAEKTRDPALADRAHEGLVNLTGQSLPNDPQKWDAVVKSGQAAVVPAPNAVQQAGAWIFGN
;
A
#
# COMPACT_ATOMS: atom_id res chain seq x y z
N MET A 1 -44.94 -25.74 30.29
CA MET A 1 -45.37 -24.39 29.85
C MET A 1 -44.29 -23.79 28.95
N PRO A 2 -44.50 -23.65 27.63
CA PRO A 2 -43.53 -23.05 26.73
C PRO A 2 -43.97 -21.63 26.32
N ARG A 3 -43.12 -20.65 26.58
CA ARG A 3 -43.18 -19.31 25.97
C ARG A 3 -41.75 -18.82 25.80
N ARG A 4 -41.26 -18.78 24.55
CA ARG A 4 -40.16 -17.93 24.05
C ARG A 4 -39.89 -18.24 22.57
N VAL A 5 -40.78 -17.77 21.70
CA VAL A 5 -40.52 -17.64 20.26
C VAL A 5 -41.21 -16.36 19.80
N LEU A 6 -40.54 -15.21 19.92
CA LEU A 6 -40.83 -14.01 19.14
C LEU A 6 -39.75 -12.96 19.45
N ASN A 7 -38.81 -12.75 18.52
CA ASN A 7 -38.02 -11.53 18.32
C ASN A 7 -36.90 -11.81 17.30
N PHE A 8 -37.23 -11.87 16.00
CA PHE A 8 -36.23 -12.01 14.93
C PHE A 8 -36.76 -11.45 13.59
N VAL A 9 -37.10 -10.16 13.47
CA VAL A 9 -37.45 -9.56 12.15
C VAL A 9 -36.98 -8.10 11.92
N LEU A 10 -36.12 -7.49 12.75
CA LEU A 10 -35.81 -6.05 12.58
C LEU A 10 -34.31 -5.70 12.50
N PHE A 11 -33.56 -6.26 11.53
CA PHE A 11 -32.15 -5.85 11.33
C PHE A 11 -31.61 -6.03 9.89
N ALA A 12 -32.38 -5.67 8.85
CA ALA A 12 -31.99 -5.92 7.44
C ALA A 12 -31.85 -4.69 6.52
N VAL A 13 -31.82 -3.45 7.04
CA VAL A 13 -31.81 -2.22 6.18
C VAL A 13 -30.50 -1.40 6.26
N GLY A 14 -29.52 -1.79 7.08
CA GLY A 14 -28.34 -0.95 7.37
C GLY A 14 -27.08 -1.16 6.52
N LEU A 15 -27.00 -2.16 5.64
CA LEU A 15 -25.71 -2.62 5.08
C LEU A 15 -25.39 -2.13 3.66
N SER A 16 -26.15 -1.21 3.07
CA SER A 16 -25.96 -0.76 1.67
C SER A 16 -25.31 0.62 1.49
N LEU A 17 -24.95 1.35 2.55
CA LEU A 17 -24.51 2.75 2.43
C LEU A 17 -22.98 2.99 2.45
N SER A 18 -22.15 1.99 2.79
CA SER A 18 -20.70 2.20 2.94
C SER A 18 -19.87 2.06 1.65
N GLY A 19 -20.50 1.76 0.50
CA GLY A 19 -19.80 1.54 -0.78
C GLY A 19 -19.90 2.66 -1.81
N CYS A 20 -20.67 3.73 -1.56
CA CYS A 20 -21.03 4.71 -2.60
C CYS A 20 -20.17 6.00 -2.63
N THR A 21 -19.14 6.13 -1.80
CA THR A 21 -18.34 7.38 -1.73
C THR A 21 -17.72 7.75 -3.08
N GLY A 22 -17.22 6.77 -3.83
CA GLY A 22 -16.70 7.01 -5.18
C GLY A 22 -17.76 7.26 -6.26
N ALA A 23 -19.03 6.92 -6.01
CA ALA A 23 -20.11 7.19 -6.96
C ALA A 23 -20.58 8.65 -6.87
N TRP A 24 -20.68 9.18 -5.65
CA TRP A 24 -21.08 10.57 -5.43
C TRP A 24 -20.05 11.57 -5.96
N ASP A 25 -18.75 11.31 -5.75
CA ASP A 25 -17.69 12.17 -6.28
C ASP A 25 -17.75 12.28 -7.82
N LYS A 26 -17.97 11.14 -8.49
CA LYS A 26 -18.22 11.10 -9.94
C LYS A 26 -19.46 11.91 -10.33
N MET A 27 -20.59 11.75 -9.64
CA MET A 27 -21.81 12.51 -9.92
C MET A 27 -21.64 14.02 -9.71
N SER A 28 -20.81 14.46 -8.75
CA SER A 28 -20.54 15.88 -8.52
C SER A 28 -19.47 16.47 -9.43
N SER A 29 -18.70 15.64 -10.14
CA SER A 29 -17.61 16.10 -11.00
C SER A 29 -18.11 16.98 -12.15
N ARG A 30 -17.31 17.97 -12.56
CA ARG A 30 -17.62 18.79 -13.76
C ARG A 30 -17.81 17.91 -14.99
N LYS A 31 -16.98 16.88 -15.12
CA LYS A 31 -17.03 15.90 -16.20
C LYS A 31 -18.37 15.15 -16.28
N PHE A 32 -19.01 14.87 -15.15
CA PHE A 32 -20.36 14.30 -15.15
C PHE A 32 -21.43 15.31 -15.57
N ARG A 33 -21.26 16.60 -15.27
CA ARG A 33 -22.18 17.64 -15.76
C ARG A 33 -22.11 17.76 -17.29
N ASP A 34 -20.90 17.66 -17.84
CA ASP A 34 -20.68 17.80 -19.27
C ASP A 34 -21.01 16.50 -20.04
N HIS A 35 -20.66 15.34 -19.46
CA HIS A 35 -20.76 14.02 -20.10
C HIS A 35 -21.22 12.93 -19.10
N PRO A 36 -22.48 12.95 -18.62
CA PRO A 36 -22.93 12.05 -17.55
C PRO A 36 -22.90 10.57 -17.95
N TYR A 37 -23.23 10.26 -19.20
CA TYR A 37 -23.22 8.88 -19.71
C TYR A 37 -21.81 8.32 -19.86
N ASP A 38 -20.84 9.13 -20.31
CA ASP A 38 -19.45 8.69 -20.47
C ASP A 38 -18.84 8.37 -19.11
N VAL A 39 -19.14 9.16 -18.07
CA VAL A 39 -18.63 8.92 -16.71
C VAL A 39 -19.24 7.66 -16.07
N MET A 40 -20.52 7.38 -16.30
CA MET A 40 -21.20 6.20 -15.74
C MET A 40 -20.85 4.90 -16.47
N PHE A 41 -20.68 4.96 -17.79
CA PHE A 41 -20.51 3.77 -18.64
C PHE A 41 -19.14 3.72 -19.32
N ASP A 42 -18.12 4.29 -18.68
CA ASP A 42 -16.77 4.32 -19.24
C ASP A 42 -16.19 2.91 -19.43
N ARG A 43 -16.28 2.43 -20.67
CA ARG A 43 -15.73 1.17 -21.19
C ARG A 43 -14.39 1.36 -21.88
N ARG A 44 -13.77 2.55 -21.79
CA ARG A 44 -12.44 2.77 -22.37
C ARG A 44 -11.46 1.77 -21.76
N ASP A 45 -10.59 1.25 -22.60
CA ASP A 45 -9.55 0.32 -22.19
C ASP A 45 -8.62 1.02 -21.18
N PRO A 46 -8.39 0.44 -19.98
CA PRO A 46 -7.65 1.11 -18.92
C PRO A 46 -6.21 1.43 -19.31
N LEU A 47 -5.55 0.60 -20.13
CA LEU A 47 -4.19 0.88 -20.60
C LEU A 47 -4.18 2.12 -21.51
N THR A 48 -5.17 2.25 -22.38
CA THR A 48 -5.32 3.43 -23.25
C THR A 48 -5.51 4.72 -22.43
N VAL A 49 -6.35 4.69 -21.39
CA VAL A 49 -6.58 5.84 -20.50
C VAL A 49 -5.30 6.22 -19.74
N MET A 50 -4.55 5.24 -19.24
CA MET A 50 -3.29 5.49 -18.53
C MET A 50 -2.24 6.19 -19.41
N ARG A 51 -2.22 5.93 -20.72
CA ARG A 51 -1.29 6.57 -21.67
C ARG A 51 -1.71 7.97 -22.09
N THR A 52 -3.00 8.16 -22.32
CA THR A 52 -3.51 9.33 -23.05
C THR A 52 -4.06 10.42 -22.14
N SER A 53 -4.51 10.06 -20.93
CA SER A 53 -5.18 11.01 -20.04
C SER A 53 -4.16 11.87 -19.28
N PRO A 54 -4.21 13.21 -19.40
CA PRO A 54 -3.41 14.09 -18.55
C PRO A 54 -3.95 14.15 -17.12
N GLU A 55 -5.26 13.90 -16.95
CA GLU A 55 -5.93 14.00 -15.65
C GLU A 55 -5.57 12.83 -14.74
N GLY A 56 -5.12 13.17 -13.52
CA GLY A 56 -4.71 12.19 -12.51
C GLY A 56 -5.85 11.27 -12.07
N ASP A 57 -7.05 11.80 -11.91
CA ASP A 57 -8.21 11.04 -11.43
C ASP A 57 -8.66 9.96 -12.43
N ASP A 58 -8.65 10.30 -13.72
CA ASP A 58 -8.94 9.35 -14.79
C ASP A 58 -7.90 8.21 -14.83
N ARG A 59 -6.60 8.55 -14.69
CA ARG A 59 -5.51 7.56 -14.63
C ARG A 59 -5.64 6.67 -13.40
N ALA A 60 -5.88 7.24 -12.21
CA ALA A 60 -6.08 6.47 -10.98
C ALA A 60 -7.31 5.54 -11.08
N GLY A 61 -8.41 6.02 -11.69
CA GLY A 61 -9.58 5.22 -11.98
C GLY A 61 -9.29 4.06 -12.93
N ALA A 62 -8.50 4.30 -13.99
CA ALA A 62 -8.06 3.27 -14.93
C ALA A 62 -7.18 2.21 -14.25
N MET A 63 -6.23 2.59 -13.40
CA MET A 63 -5.39 1.65 -12.64
C MET A 63 -6.21 0.75 -11.71
N LYS A 64 -7.25 1.29 -11.06
CA LYS A 64 -8.18 0.49 -10.24
C LYS A 64 -8.95 -0.54 -11.08
N LYS A 65 -9.40 -0.16 -12.28
CA LYS A 65 -10.10 -1.05 -13.22
C LYS A 65 -9.19 -2.06 -13.91
N LEU A 66 -7.90 -1.75 -14.03
CA LEU A 66 -6.92 -2.60 -14.70
C LEU A 66 -6.85 -3.95 -13.96
N LYS A 67 -7.03 -5.02 -14.74
CA LYS A 67 -6.75 -6.40 -14.33
C LYS A 67 -5.47 -6.83 -15.02
N GLU A 68 -4.74 -7.76 -14.39
CA GLU A 68 -3.49 -8.28 -14.95
C GLU A 68 -3.70 -8.83 -16.38
N PRO A 69 -3.03 -8.27 -17.41
CA PRO A 69 -3.20 -8.70 -18.79
C PRO A 69 -3.01 -10.20 -19.00
N ALA A 70 -1.93 -10.78 -18.45
CA ALA A 70 -1.64 -12.22 -18.58
C ALA A 70 -2.76 -13.10 -18.02
N ALA A 71 -3.37 -12.71 -16.89
CA ALA A 71 -4.47 -13.45 -16.27
C ALA A 71 -5.78 -13.37 -17.09
N ASN A 72 -5.91 -12.41 -18.00
CA ASN A 72 -7.08 -12.26 -18.89
C ASN A 72 -6.80 -12.70 -20.33
N GLY A 73 -5.70 -13.44 -20.58
CA GLY A 73 -5.36 -13.96 -21.90
C GLY A 73 -4.88 -12.90 -22.90
N ARG A 74 -4.40 -11.73 -22.42
CA ARG A 74 -3.77 -10.70 -23.25
C ARG A 74 -2.29 -11.03 -23.51
N SER A 75 -1.68 -10.33 -24.47
CA SER A 75 -0.31 -10.59 -24.91
C SER A 75 0.74 -10.26 -23.83
N ALA A 76 1.92 -10.85 -23.98
CA ALA A 76 3.07 -10.55 -23.12
C ALA A 76 3.51 -9.08 -23.22
N ASP A 77 3.38 -8.47 -24.41
CA ASP A 77 3.69 -7.06 -24.64
C ASP A 77 2.77 -6.14 -23.83
N GLU A 78 1.46 -6.45 -23.76
CA GLU A 78 0.52 -5.69 -22.94
C GLU A 78 0.81 -5.85 -21.44
N GLN A 79 1.27 -7.03 -20.99
CA GLN A 79 1.69 -7.25 -19.60
C GLN A 79 2.93 -6.40 -19.26
N GLU A 80 3.93 -6.38 -20.14
CA GLU A 80 5.14 -5.57 -19.94
C GLU A 80 4.80 -4.08 -19.90
N GLU A 81 3.95 -3.63 -20.80
CA GLU A 81 3.53 -2.24 -20.85
C GLU A 81 2.72 -1.83 -19.61
N ALA A 82 1.79 -2.68 -19.16
CA ALA A 82 1.04 -2.47 -17.93
C ALA A 82 1.98 -2.31 -16.73
N LEU A 83 2.95 -3.21 -16.59
CA LEU A 83 3.95 -3.16 -15.52
C LEU A 83 4.81 -1.90 -15.61
N LYS A 84 5.23 -1.50 -16.81
CA LYS A 84 6.03 -0.29 -17.03
C LYS A 84 5.26 0.96 -16.60
N LEU A 85 4.02 1.13 -17.06
CA LEU A 85 3.19 2.29 -16.73
C LEU A 85 2.86 2.35 -15.23
N LEU A 86 2.52 1.20 -14.62
CA LEU A 86 2.26 1.14 -13.18
C LEU A 86 3.50 1.43 -12.34
N THR A 87 4.66 0.93 -12.75
CA THR A 87 5.93 1.17 -12.06
C THR A 87 6.32 2.65 -12.12
N ASP A 88 6.23 3.26 -13.30
CA ASP A 88 6.51 4.69 -13.46
C ASP A 88 5.54 5.54 -12.64
N ALA A 89 4.24 5.24 -12.71
CA ALA A 89 3.24 5.94 -11.93
C ALA A 89 3.44 5.80 -10.41
N ALA A 90 3.82 4.63 -9.91
CA ALA A 90 4.06 4.41 -8.48
C ALA A 90 5.28 5.18 -7.95
N ILE A 91 6.31 5.35 -8.78
CA ILE A 91 7.62 5.93 -8.38
C ILE A 91 7.71 7.42 -8.67
N ASN A 92 7.16 7.87 -9.80
CA ASN A 92 7.43 9.20 -10.37
C ASN A 92 6.20 10.11 -10.46
N ASP A 93 4.97 9.59 -10.34
CA ASP A 93 3.79 10.44 -10.56
C ASP A 93 3.71 11.58 -9.53
N PRO A 94 3.42 12.83 -9.94
CA PRO A 94 3.31 13.95 -9.01
C PRO A 94 2.05 13.85 -8.13
N SER A 95 1.02 13.10 -8.54
CA SER A 95 -0.21 12.95 -7.76
C SER A 95 -0.09 11.77 -6.78
N PRO A 96 -0.32 12.00 -5.47
CA PRO A 96 -0.28 10.92 -4.49
C PRO A 96 -1.43 9.92 -4.70
N VAL A 97 -2.56 10.37 -5.25
CA VAL A 97 -3.72 9.51 -5.54
C VAL A 97 -3.38 8.51 -6.65
N VAL A 98 -2.66 8.95 -7.68
CA VAL A 98 -2.21 8.09 -8.78
C VAL A 98 -1.19 7.08 -8.28
N ARG A 99 -0.23 7.50 -7.43
CA ARG A 99 0.75 6.59 -6.82
C ARG A 99 0.09 5.47 -6.03
N VAL A 100 -0.84 5.81 -5.13
CA VAL A 100 -1.56 4.80 -4.33
C VAL A 100 -2.36 3.86 -5.24
N ALA A 101 -3.05 4.38 -6.25
CA ALA A 101 -3.80 3.54 -7.19
C ALA A 101 -2.87 2.60 -8.00
N ALA A 102 -1.68 3.06 -8.38
CA ALA A 102 -0.68 2.25 -9.06
C ALA A 102 -0.13 1.15 -8.15
N ILE A 103 0.18 1.48 -6.88
CA ILE A 103 0.63 0.54 -5.85
C ILE A 103 -0.43 -0.55 -5.61
N ASP A 104 -1.71 -0.15 -5.45
CA ASP A 104 -2.83 -1.08 -5.28
C ASP A 104 -3.01 -1.99 -6.51
N ALA A 105 -2.73 -1.49 -7.71
CA ALA A 105 -2.75 -2.30 -8.93
C ALA A 105 -1.59 -3.29 -8.98
N LEU A 106 -0.37 -2.86 -8.67
CA LEU A 106 0.81 -3.73 -8.58
C LEU A 106 0.64 -4.84 -7.53
N GLY A 107 0.04 -4.54 -6.38
CA GLY A 107 -0.24 -5.54 -5.33
C GLY A 107 -1.23 -6.63 -5.74
N ARG A 108 -2.03 -6.40 -6.80
CA ARG A 108 -2.96 -7.41 -7.35
C ARG A 108 -2.32 -8.27 -8.44
N PHE A 109 -1.17 -7.88 -8.98
CA PHE A 109 -0.51 -8.61 -10.06
C PHE A 109 0.26 -9.81 -9.48
N GLN A 110 0.18 -10.95 -10.15
CA GLN A 110 0.87 -12.18 -9.75
C GLN A 110 2.33 -12.23 -10.24
N ASP A 111 2.72 -11.29 -11.10
CA ASP A 111 4.08 -11.15 -11.63
C ASP A 111 5.12 -10.84 -10.53
N VAL A 112 6.21 -11.62 -10.49
CA VAL A 112 7.31 -11.45 -9.52
C VAL A 112 8.01 -10.09 -9.68
N ARG A 113 7.97 -9.49 -10.88
CA ARG A 113 8.53 -8.14 -11.13
C ARG A 113 7.82 -7.05 -10.34
N ALA A 114 6.54 -7.24 -10.00
CA ALA A 114 5.77 -6.28 -9.20
C ALA A 114 6.39 -6.05 -7.81
N VAL A 115 7.00 -7.07 -7.21
CA VAL A 115 7.66 -6.95 -5.89
C VAL A 115 8.81 -5.93 -5.94
N LYS A 116 9.60 -5.93 -7.02
CA LYS A 116 10.69 -4.97 -7.21
C LYS A 116 10.15 -3.54 -7.39
N SER A 117 9.09 -3.38 -8.18
CA SER A 117 8.44 -2.08 -8.39
C SER A 117 7.84 -1.52 -7.10
N LEU A 118 7.16 -2.35 -6.30
CA LEU A 118 6.61 -1.97 -5.00
C LEU A 118 7.70 -1.60 -3.98
N THR A 119 8.81 -2.34 -3.98
CA THR A 119 9.99 -2.02 -3.16
C THR A 119 10.56 -0.65 -3.54
N ALA A 120 10.69 -0.35 -4.83
CA ALA A 120 11.14 0.96 -5.29
C ALA A 120 10.16 2.07 -4.90
N ALA A 121 8.84 1.85 -5.04
CA ALA A 121 7.81 2.81 -4.66
C ALA A 121 7.84 3.13 -3.15
N TYR A 122 8.14 2.14 -2.30
CA TYR A 122 8.32 2.34 -0.86
C TYR A 122 9.45 3.34 -0.56
N TYR A 123 10.64 3.11 -1.15
CA TYR A 123 11.80 3.98 -0.96
C TYR A 123 11.62 5.37 -1.59
N GLN A 124 10.88 5.47 -2.70
CA GLN A 124 10.61 6.74 -3.39
C GLN A 124 9.34 7.47 -2.90
N SER A 125 8.79 7.07 -1.75
CA SER A 125 7.55 7.61 -1.19
C SER A 125 7.59 9.09 -0.82
N GLY A 126 8.78 9.65 -0.56
CA GLY A 126 8.96 11.09 -0.29
C GLY A 126 8.74 11.99 -1.51
N GLY A 127 8.55 11.39 -2.70
CA GLY A 127 8.58 12.08 -3.98
C GLY A 127 9.99 12.17 -4.51
N THR A 128 10.14 12.18 -5.84
CA THR A 128 11.39 12.60 -6.46
C THR A 128 11.49 14.10 -6.25
N SER A 129 12.51 14.56 -5.53
CA SER A 129 12.91 15.96 -5.62
C SER A 129 13.10 16.23 -7.11
N ALA A 130 12.28 17.12 -7.68
CA ALA A 130 12.37 17.46 -9.10
C ALA A 130 13.87 17.66 -9.42
N PRO A 131 14.39 17.04 -10.50
CA PRO A 131 15.80 17.19 -10.84
C PRO A 131 16.07 18.68 -10.84
N LYS A 132 16.97 19.13 -9.94
CA LYS A 132 17.39 20.54 -9.87
C LYS A 132 17.81 20.87 -11.27
N THR A 133 16.94 21.57 -11.98
CA THR A 133 17.18 21.91 -13.35
C THR A 133 18.13 23.07 -13.20
N ASP A 134 19.43 22.76 -13.16
CA ASP A 134 20.51 23.74 -13.12
C ASP A 134 20.59 24.52 -14.43
N ALA A 135 19.51 24.52 -15.24
CA ALA A 135 19.35 25.40 -16.37
C ALA A 135 19.47 26.83 -15.82
N PRO A 136 20.59 27.53 -16.13
CA PRO A 136 20.76 28.88 -15.69
C PRO A 136 19.57 29.66 -16.28
N LEU A 137 18.79 30.32 -15.42
CA LEU A 137 17.75 31.27 -15.79
C LEU A 137 18.42 32.45 -16.51
N THR A 138 18.89 32.21 -17.72
CA THR A 138 19.66 33.12 -18.55
C THR A 138 18.64 33.77 -19.47
N GLY A 139 18.04 34.89 -19.06
CA GLY A 139 17.30 35.70 -20.03
C GLY A 139 16.20 36.63 -19.55
N LEU A 140 15.72 36.55 -18.30
CA LEU A 140 14.78 37.55 -17.80
C LEU A 140 15.54 38.73 -17.17
N GLN A 141 16.20 39.52 -18.02
CA GLN A 141 16.62 40.88 -17.67
C GLN A 141 15.36 41.75 -17.54
N LEU A 142 14.77 41.82 -16.35
CA LEU A 142 13.84 42.90 -16.02
C LEU A 142 14.64 44.22 -15.95
N THR A 143 14.55 45.01 -17.00
CA THR A 143 15.07 46.39 -17.04
C THR A 143 14.10 47.33 -16.33
N SER A 144 13.94 47.21 -15.01
CA SER A 144 13.23 48.22 -14.21
C SER A 144 14.23 49.23 -13.66
N GLY A 145 14.30 50.40 -14.29
CA GLY A 145 15.01 51.54 -13.74
C GLY A 145 14.35 52.02 -12.44
N GLY A 146 15.15 52.15 -11.39
CA GLY A 146 14.82 53.03 -10.27
C GLY A 146 14.86 52.41 -8.88
N ARG A 147 15.84 52.92 -8.10
CA ARG A 147 16.02 52.87 -6.64
C ARG A 147 16.69 51.62 -6.04
N GLU A 148 18.00 51.79 -5.83
CA GLU A 148 18.83 51.03 -4.92
C GLU A 148 18.31 51.14 -3.48
N LEU A 149 17.81 50.02 -2.96
CA LEU A 149 17.52 49.83 -1.55
C LEU A 149 18.18 48.52 -1.13
N GLY A 150 19.24 48.66 -0.32
CA GLY A 150 19.83 47.66 0.57
C GLY A 150 19.88 46.21 0.08
N SER A 151 21.07 45.78 -0.32
CA SER A 151 21.44 44.39 -0.60
C SER A 151 21.28 43.50 0.64
N MET A 152 20.06 43.07 0.94
CA MET A 152 19.81 41.88 1.74
C MET A 152 19.98 40.67 0.85
N ASP A 153 20.86 39.77 1.28
CA ASP A 153 21.29 38.54 0.64
C ASP A 153 20.09 37.66 0.23
N ARG A 154 19.59 37.82 -1.02
CA ARG A 154 18.47 37.06 -1.60
C ARG A 154 18.88 35.64 -2.04
N SER A 155 19.98 35.11 -1.49
CA SER A 155 20.46 33.75 -1.73
C SER A 155 19.75 32.69 -0.87
N ALA A 156 18.74 33.08 -0.09
CA ALA A 156 17.73 32.14 0.42
C ALA A 156 16.94 31.59 -0.78
N SER A 157 17.49 30.58 -1.44
CA SER A 157 16.86 29.81 -2.49
C SER A 157 15.50 29.34 -1.96
N LEU A 158 14.43 29.99 -2.43
CA LEU A 158 13.03 29.61 -2.22
C LEU A 158 12.70 28.33 -3.00
N SER A 159 13.59 27.34 -2.95
CA SER A 159 13.28 25.98 -3.32
C SER A 159 12.26 25.52 -2.30
N GLY A 160 10.98 25.65 -2.64
CA GLY A 160 9.88 25.09 -1.86
C GLY A 160 10.14 23.61 -1.58
N PRO A 161 9.51 23.05 -0.53
CA PRO A 161 9.71 21.66 -0.14
C PRO A 161 9.51 20.75 -1.37
N SER A 162 10.61 20.13 -1.81
CA SER A 162 10.57 19.24 -2.96
C SER A 162 10.12 17.86 -2.47
N GLY A 163 8.89 17.48 -2.78
CA GLY A 163 8.33 16.17 -2.44
C GLY A 163 6.94 16.25 -1.82
N PHE A 164 6.46 15.10 -1.35
CA PHE A 164 5.22 15.02 -0.59
C PHE A 164 5.43 15.45 0.85
N ALA A 165 4.36 15.95 1.46
CA ALA A 165 4.34 16.13 2.90
C ALA A 165 4.60 14.77 3.61
N PRO A 166 5.27 14.77 4.78
CA PRO A 166 5.68 13.52 5.45
C PRO A 166 4.53 12.55 5.76
N ASP A 167 3.33 13.07 6.02
CA ASP A 167 2.10 12.33 6.25
C ASP A 167 1.65 11.58 4.98
N VAL A 168 1.64 12.25 3.83
CA VAL A 168 1.32 11.64 2.53
C VAL A 168 2.35 10.58 2.17
N ALA A 169 3.64 10.84 2.42
CA ALA A 169 4.69 9.85 2.22
C ALA A 169 4.50 8.61 3.12
N SER A 170 4.05 8.79 4.36
CA SER A 170 3.71 7.67 5.27
C SER A 170 2.56 6.82 4.74
N VAL A 171 1.52 7.44 4.19
CA VAL A 171 0.40 6.73 3.55
C VAL A 171 0.90 5.90 2.37
N ILE A 172 1.73 6.48 1.50
CA ILE A 172 2.29 5.76 0.33
C ILE A 172 3.14 4.57 0.80
N ARG A 173 3.98 4.72 1.82
CA ARG A 173 4.78 3.62 2.39
C ARG A 173 3.90 2.50 2.94
N SER A 174 2.91 2.87 3.75
CA SER A 174 1.98 1.90 4.35
C SER A 174 1.24 1.12 3.27
N ARG A 175 0.77 1.79 2.22
CA ARG A 175 0.13 1.14 1.06
C ARG A 175 1.09 0.25 0.28
N ALA A 176 2.34 0.66 0.07
CA ALA A 176 3.33 -0.18 -0.60
C ALA A 176 3.61 -1.47 0.18
N VAL A 177 3.70 -1.38 1.51
CA VAL A 177 3.88 -2.53 2.42
C VAL A 177 2.67 -3.47 2.40
N GLU A 178 1.45 -2.93 2.43
CA GLU A 178 0.21 -3.73 2.28
C GLU A 178 0.15 -4.41 0.91
N ALA A 179 0.47 -3.69 -0.16
CA ALA A 179 0.51 -4.23 -1.52
C ALA A 179 1.55 -5.35 -1.65
N LEU A 180 2.74 -5.21 -1.05
CA LEU A 180 3.77 -6.25 -1.01
C LEU A 180 3.27 -7.51 -0.32
N ALA A 181 2.60 -7.38 0.82
CA ALA A 181 1.99 -8.50 1.52
C ALA A 181 0.94 -9.23 0.65
N ASN A 182 0.09 -8.46 -0.03
CA ASN A 182 -0.96 -8.99 -0.90
C ASN A 182 -0.42 -9.79 -2.10
N THR A 183 0.82 -9.55 -2.53
CA THR A 183 1.43 -10.34 -3.61
C THR A 183 1.63 -11.81 -3.24
N GLY A 184 1.73 -12.13 -1.95
CA GLY A 184 1.97 -13.50 -1.49
C GLY A 184 3.37 -14.04 -1.81
N LYS A 185 4.31 -13.20 -2.26
CA LYS A 185 5.62 -13.62 -2.76
C LYS A 185 6.69 -13.64 -1.66
N PRO A 186 7.54 -14.68 -1.57
CA PRO A 186 8.58 -14.76 -0.54
C PRO A 186 9.65 -13.67 -0.65
N GLU A 187 9.86 -13.10 -1.85
CA GLU A 187 10.80 -12.00 -2.10
C GLU A 187 10.45 -10.74 -1.30
N ALA A 188 9.18 -10.57 -0.89
CA ALA A 188 8.74 -9.44 -0.07
C ALA A 188 9.16 -9.56 1.40
N VAL A 189 9.47 -10.77 1.91
CA VAL A 189 9.76 -11.02 3.33
C VAL A 189 10.92 -10.16 3.83
N GLY A 190 11.98 -10.01 3.01
CA GLY A 190 13.17 -9.25 3.40
C GLY A 190 12.86 -7.79 3.74
N LEU A 191 12.10 -7.10 2.88
CA LEU A 191 11.70 -5.72 3.13
C LEU A 191 10.71 -5.62 4.29
N LEU A 192 9.69 -6.49 4.32
CA LEU A 192 8.71 -6.49 5.42
C LEU A 192 9.37 -6.72 6.79
N THR A 193 10.40 -7.56 6.86
CA THR A 193 11.19 -7.78 8.08
C THR A 193 11.93 -6.51 8.50
N GLN A 194 12.60 -5.84 7.56
CA GLN A 194 13.32 -4.59 7.84
C GLN A 194 12.39 -3.50 8.38
N VAL A 195 11.22 -3.35 7.75
CA VAL A 195 10.19 -2.37 8.12
C VAL A 195 9.55 -2.71 9.46
N ALA A 196 9.19 -3.97 9.71
CA ALA A 196 8.64 -4.39 10.99
C ALA A 196 9.64 -4.14 12.14
N ALA A 197 10.93 -4.41 11.91
CA ALA A 197 11.99 -4.15 12.87
C ALA A 197 12.34 -2.66 13.04
N GLY A 198 11.88 -1.78 12.15
CA GLY A 198 12.24 -0.35 12.16
C GLY A 198 13.71 -0.09 11.86
N THR A 199 14.34 -0.98 11.07
CA THR A 199 15.78 -0.93 10.72
C THR A 199 16.04 -0.31 9.35
N GLU A 200 15.00 0.11 8.65
CA GLU A 200 15.11 0.70 7.32
C GLU A 200 15.73 2.11 7.34
N LYS A 201 16.39 2.46 6.24
CA LYS A 201 17.16 3.71 6.12
C LYS A 201 16.30 4.97 6.03
N THR A 202 15.01 4.85 5.75
CA THR A 202 14.10 5.97 5.44
C THR A 202 13.59 6.75 6.67
N GLY A 203 14.29 6.67 7.81
CA GLY A 203 14.08 7.58 8.94
C GLY A 203 13.11 7.10 10.02
N GLY A 204 13.10 5.80 10.33
CA GLY A 204 12.26 5.24 11.40
C GLY A 204 10.79 5.25 10.99
N GLY A 205 10.37 4.16 10.38
CA GLY A 205 9.05 3.96 9.79
C GLY A 205 7.97 4.25 10.80
N ASP A 206 6.95 4.98 10.33
CA ASP A 206 5.76 5.28 11.10
C ASP A 206 5.17 3.99 11.67
N ARG A 207 4.61 4.08 12.88
CA ARG A 207 4.10 2.93 13.63
C ARG A 207 3.09 2.13 12.82
N ASP A 208 2.26 2.82 12.04
CA ASP A 208 1.25 2.21 11.18
C ASP A 208 1.87 1.39 10.05
N THR A 209 2.95 1.88 9.43
CA THR A 209 3.71 1.14 8.42
C THR A 209 4.32 -0.14 9.01
N ARG A 210 4.87 -0.06 10.24
CA ARG A 210 5.43 -1.22 10.94
C ARG A 210 4.35 -2.26 11.26
N LEU A 211 3.19 -1.82 11.73
CA LEU A 211 2.04 -2.70 11.99
C LEU A 211 1.54 -3.36 10.71
N ALA A 212 1.49 -2.62 9.59
CA ALA A 212 1.15 -3.18 8.28
C ALA A 212 2.16 -4.26 7.87
N ALA A 213 3.46 -4.05 8.11
CA ALA A 213 4.50 -5.02 7.81
C ALA A 213 4.36 -6.32 8.64
N VAL A 214 4.07 -6.20 9.94
CA VAL A 214 3.80 -7.36 10.81
C VAL A 214 2.57 -8.14 10.33
N ARG A 215 1.48 -7.45 9.94
CA ARG A 215 0.32 -8.10 9.32
C ARG A 215 0.69 -8.78 8.01
N GLY A 216 1.56 -8.18 7.21
CA GLY A 216 2.03 -8.73 5.96
C GLY A 216 2.84 -10.02 6.15
N LEU A 217 3.78 -10.04 7.10
CA LEU A 217 4.54 -11.24 7.45
C LEU A 217 3.62 -12.40 7.89
N LYS A 218 2.55 -12.10 8.63
CA LYS A 218 1.51 -13.08 8.98
C LYS A 218 0.80 -13.67 7.75
N GLN A 219 0.68 -12.92 6.65
CA GLN A 219 -0.01 -13.39 5.43
C GLN A 219 0.88 -14.26 4.53
N LEU A 220 2.18 -13.99 4.46
CA LEU A 220 3.10 -14.67 3.53
C LEU A 220 3.32 -16.16 3.83
N ARG A 221 3.03 -16.61 5.07
CA ARG A 221 3.11 -18.04 5.49
C ARG A 221 4.42 -18.72 5.06
N THR A 222 5.55 -18.06 5.23
CA THR A 222 6.88 -18.65 4.99
C THR A 222 7.63 -18.88 6.30
N PRO A 223 8.56 -19.86 6.39
CA PRO A 223 9.36 -20.06 7.58
C PRO A 223 10.21 -18.82 7.94
N GLU A 224 10.65 -18.07 6.94
CA GLU A 224 11.37 -16.80 7.13
C GLU A 224 10.47 -15.76 7.81
N SER A 225 9.17 -15.75 7.50
CA SER A 225 8.20 -14.87 8.15
C SER A 225 8.03 -15.19 9.63
N VAL A 226 8.09 -16.47 10.01
CA VAL A 226 8.06 -16.90 11.43
C VAL A 226 9.33 -16.40 12.15
N ALA A 227 10.50 -16.59 11.56
CA ALA A 227 11.75 -16.10 12.13
C ALA A 227 11.75 -14.56 12.28
N ALA A 228 11.25 -13.85 11.27
CA ALA A 228 11.10 -12.40 11.29
C ALA A 228 10.18 -11.93 12.43
N LEU A 229 9.00 -12.55 12.59
CA LEU A 229 8.06 -12.21 13.66
C LEU A 229 8.62 -12.51 15.06
N SER A 230 9.39 -13.59 15.23
CA SER A 230 10.10 -13.86 16.50
C SER A 230 11.12 -12.76 16.81
N GLY A 231 11.88 -12.32 15.79
CA GLY A 231 12.82 -11.21 15.92
C GLY A 231 12.13 -9.89 16.32
N VAL A 232 11.00 -9.57 15.68
CA VAL A 232 10.19 -8.37 16.01
C VAL A 232 9.65 -8.47 17.44
N LEU A 233 9.15 -9.64 17.84
CA LEU A 233 8.65 -9.86 19.20
C LEU A 233 9.75 -9.63 20.24
N THR A 234 10.96 -10.15 20.02
CA THR A 234 12.11 -9.93 20.90
C THR A 234 12.50 -8.46 20.97
N ALA A 235 12.56 -7.77 19.83
CA ALA A 235 12.99 -6.37 19.75
C ALA A 235 11.96 -5.39 20.37
N GLU A 236 10.66 -5.64 20.20
CA GLU A 236 9.62 -4.68 20.57
C GLU A 236 8.97 -4.95 21.92
N LYS A 237 9.26 -6.08 22.60
CA LYS A 237 8.64 -6.44 23.88
C LYS A 237 8.68 -5.34 24.94
N THR A 238 9.78 -4.59 25.00
CA THR A 238 9.94 -3.47 25.95
C THR A 238 9.64 -2.11 25.33
N ARG A 239 9.68 -1.99 24.00
CA ARG A 239 9.60 -0.72 23.27
C ARG A 239 8.19 -0.38 22.82
N ASP A 240 7.50 -1.30 22.16
CA ASP A 240 6.11 -1.15 21.70
C ASP A 240 5.34 -2.46 21.94
N PRO A 241 4.67 -2.57 23.11
CA PRO A 241 3.90 -3.76 23.46
C PRO A 241 2.82 -4.12 22.43
N ALA A 242 2.25 -3.15 21.72
CA ALA A 242 1.22 -3.43 20.72
C ALA A 242 1.81 -4.11 19.48
N LEU A 243 3.02 -3.72 19.05
CA LEU A 243 3.72 -4.42 17.98
C LEU A 243 4.13 -5.83 18.41
N ALA A 244 4.61 -5.99 19.65
CA ALA A 244 4.94 -7.28 20.23
C ALA A 244 3.72 -8.22 20.27
N ASP A 245 2.57 -7.74 20.74
CA ASP A 245 1.31 -8.52 20.78
C ASP A 245 0.84 -8.92 19.38
N ARG A 246 0.96 -8.03 18.38
CA ARG A 246 0.63 -8.35 16.99
C ARG A 246 1.59 -9.36 16.37
N ALA A 247 2.89 -9.26 16.68
CA ALA A 247 3.87 -10.24 16.23
C ALA A 247 3.58 -11.61 16.85
N HIS A 248 3.26 -11.65 18.14
CA HIS A 248 2.85 -12.86 18.84
C HIS A 248 1.58 -13.48 18.23
N GLU A 249 0.53 -12.68 17.99
CA GLU A 249 -0.69 -13.11 17.29
C GLU A 249 -0.35 -13.71 15.92
N GLY A 250 0.58 -13.09 15.18
CA GLY A 250 1.10 -13.61 13.92
C GLY A 250 1.75 -14.99 14.06
N LEU A 251 2.62 -15.17 15.05
CA LEU A 251 3.30 -16.43 15.33
C LEU A 251 2.31 -17.56 15.67
N VAL A 252 1.32 -17.28 16.54
CA VAL A 252 0.27 -18.25 16.88
C VAL A 252 -0.52 -18.65 15.63
N ASN A 253 -0.89 -17.69 14.79
CA ASN A 253 -1.66 -17.95 13.57
C ASN A 253 -0.87 -18.72 12.50
N LEU A 254 0.44 -18.49 12.39
CA LEU A 254 1.30 -19.17 11.42
C LEU A 254 1.66 -20.59 11.84
N THR A 255 1.93 -20.80 13.13
CA THR A 255 2.43 -22.08 13.65
C THR A 255 1.32 -22.96 14.23
N GLY A 256 0.16 -22.38 14.54
CA GLY A 256 -0.93 -23.07 15.27
C GLY A 256 -0.60 -23.36 16.74
N GLN A 257 0.57 -22.92 17.24
CA GLN A 257 0.99 -23.18 18.62
C GLN A 257 0.55 -22.03 19.53
N SER A 258 -0.18 -22.36 20.59
CA SER A 258 -0.61 -21.40 21.62
C SER A 258 0.43 -21.31 22.74
N LEU A 259 1.58 -20.70 22.43
CA LEU A 259 2.61 -20.39 23.42
C LEU A 259 2.31 -19.05 24.10
N PRO A 260 2.84 -18.77 25.30
CA PRO A 260 2.73 -17.43 25.88
C PRO A 260 3.53 -16.41 25.06
N ASN A 261 3.27 -15.13 25.31
CA ASN A 261 3.98 -14.00 24.71
C ASN A 261 5.42 -13.84 25.29
N ASP A 262 6.24 -14.88 25.14
CA ASP A 262 7.60 -14.98 25.65
C ASP A 262 8.60 -15.23 24.51
N PRO A 263 9.47 -14.25 24.18
CA PRO A 263 10.37 -14.37 23.04
C PRO A 263 11.33 -15.56 23.13
N GLN A 264 11.77 -15.95 24.33
CA GLN A 264 12.71 -17.08 24.49
C GLN A 264 12.08 -18.41 24.07
N LYS A 265 10.78 -18.59 24.34
CA LYS A 265 10.04 -19.80 23.95
C LYS A 265 9.82 -19.86 22.45
N TRP A 266 9.48 -18.73 21.84
CA TRP A 266 9.34 -18.64 20.38
C TRP A 266 10.67 -18.88 19.66
N ASP A 267 11.76 -18.30 20.16
CA ASP A 267 13.11 -18.53 19.60
C ASP A 267 13.52 -20.00 19.67
N ALA A 268 13.19 -20.72 20.75
CA ALA A 268 13.45 -22.15 20.86
C ALA A 268 12.67 -22.95 19.80
N VAL A 269 11.41 -22.61 19.57
CA VAL A 269 10.56 -23.25 18.56
C VAL A 269 11.06 -22.96 17.14
N VAL A 270 11.46 -21.72 16.84
CA VAL A 270 12.04 -21.36 15.54
C VAL A 270 13.37 -22.10 15.31
N LYS A 271 14.27 -22.12 16.29
CA LYS A 271 15.59 -22.78 16.18
C LYS A 271 15.50 -24.31 16.06
N SER A 272 14.50 -24.91 16.70
CA SER A 272 14.30 -26.37 16.62
C SER A 272 13.77 -26.84 15.26
N GLY A 273 13.35 -25.90 14.38
CA GLY A 273 12.66 -26.24 13.12
C GLY A 273 11.26 -26.82 13.32
N GLN A 274 10.74 -26.85 14.55
CA GLN A 274 9.40 -27.35 14.87
C GLN A 274 8.28 -26.36 14.53
N ALA A 275 8.62 -25.14 14.10
CA ALA A 275 7.69 -24.17 13.57
C ALA A 275 7.19 -24.57 12.17
N ALA A 276 6.52 -25.72 12.07
CA ALA A 276 5.82 -26.11 10.86
C ALA A 276 4.75 -25.05 10.56
N VAL A 277 4.86 -24.40 9.40
CA VAL A 277 3.85 -23.43 8.98
C VAL A 277 2.57 -24.18 8.70
N VAL A 278 1.51 -23.85 9.45
CA VAL A 278 0.19 -24.42 9.23
C VAL A 278 -0.27 -24.02 7.84
N PRO A 279 -0.70 -24.96 6.98
CA PRO A 279 -1.22 -24.62 5.66
C PRO A 279 -2.39 -23.65 5.79
N ALA A 280 -2.58 -22.79 4.78
CA ALA A 280 -3.70 -21.86 4.78
C ALA A 280 -5.03 -22.62 4.93
N PRO A 281 -5.94 -22.15 5.79
CA PRO A 281 -7.22 -22.80 5.94
C PRO A 281 -7.95 -22.78 4.61
N ASN A 282 -8.42 -23.95 4.17
CA ASN A 282 -9.19 -24.05 2.93
C ASN A 282 -10.53 -23.30 3.08
N ALA A 283 -11.22 -23.04 1.96
CA ALA A 283 -12.48 -22.28 1.97
C ALA A 283 -13.55 -22.87 2.91
N VAL A 284 -13.56 -24.20 3.08
CA VAL A 284 -14.47 -24.90 3.99
C VAL A 284 -14.14 -24.60 5.46
N GLN A 285 -12.86 -24.63 5.83
CA GLN A 285 -12.40 -24.27 7.17
C GLN A 285 -12.69 -22.79 7.48
N GLN A 286 -12.52 -21.90 6.50
CA GLN A 286 -12.85 -20.48 6.66
C GLN A 286 -14.35 -20.27 6.88
N ALA A 287 -15.21 -20.95 6.11
CA ALA A 287 -16.66 -20.89 6.30
C ALA A 287 -17.10 -21.52 7.63
N GLY A 288 -16.48 -22.62 8.05
CA GLY A 288 -16.73 -23.26 9.34
C GLY A 288 -16.38 -22.35 10.52
N ALA A 289 -15.24 -21.66 10.47
CA ALA A 289 -14.87 -20.69 11.50
C ALA A 289 -15.89 -19.56 11.65
N TRP A 290 -16.51 -19.11 10.55
CA TRP A 290 -17.59 -18.12 10.58
C TRP A 290 -18.88 -18.64 11.22
N ILE A 291 -19.22 -19.90 10.99
CA ILE A 291 -20.47 -20.50 11.49
C ILE A 291 -20.36 -20.87 12.97
N PHE A 292 -19.20 -21.36 13.41
CA PHE A 292 -19.01 -21.94 14.75
C PHE A 292 -18.15 -21.09 15.70
N GLY A 293 -17.55 -20.00 15.22
CA GLY A 293 -16.57 -19.21 15.96
C GLY A 293 -17.10 -17.97 16.70
N ASN A 294 -18.40 -17.86 16.97
CA ASN A 294 -19.00 -16.78 17.77
C ASN A 294 -19.53 -17.28 19.11
#